data_AF-A0A924NA67-F1
#
_entry.id   AF-A0A924NA67-F1
#
_cell.length_a   1.000
_cell.length_b   1.000
_cell.length_c   1.000
_cell.angle_alpha   90.00
_cell.angle_beta   90.00
_cell.angle_gamma   90.00
#
_symmetry.space_group_name_H-M   'P 1'
#
loop_
_entity.id
_entity.type
_entity.pdbx_description
1 polymer ?
#
loop_
_entity_poly.entity_id
_entity_poly.type
_entity_poly.pdbx_seq_one_letter_code
_entity_poly.pdbx_strand_id
1 'polypeptide(L)'
;MNCLYCHNSANKSADVGMPAVNTCMGCHAAVVGSTDQMKAEIKKIAQYADYANGGKNAKPIPWVRIHKVPEYVHFPHVRHVNAGVTCQTCHGQVQGMTKVYQYSSLNMGWCINCHVNGYDPKEGQKAAGYDSVPPASYAAGVPFGTPGSFAGIMTTGVTPATSASGSASQKSGMPGAVHLAATPSSERRRARYDCAACHY
;
A
#
# COMPACT_ATOMS: atom_id res chain seq x y z
N MET A 1 -2.18 0.26 10.02
CA MET A 1 -1.21 -0.82 10.25
C MET A 1 -0.42 -1.05 8.97
N ASN A 2 0.88 -1.29 9.04
CA ASN A 2 1.72 -1.55 7.86
C ASN A 2 1.43 -2.98 7.31
N CYS A 3 1.38 -3.14 5.98
CA CYS A 3 1.14 -4.41 5.31
C CYS A 3 2.13 -5.52 5.74
N LEU A 4 3.41 -5.17 5.90
CA LEU A 4 4.50 -6.10 6.24
C LEU A 4 4.45 -6.59 7.69
N TYR A 5 3.59 -6.02 8.54
CA TYR A 5 3.43 -6.51 9.91
C TYR A 5 2.88 -7.94 9.92
N CYS A 6 1.80 -8.19 9.18
CA CYS A 6 1.22 -9.52 9.03
C CYS A 6 1.87 -10.30 7.88
N HIS A 7 2.18 -9.62 6.78
CA HIS A 7 2.76 -10.22 5.57
C HIS A 7 4.28 -10.08 5.54
N ASN A 8 4.93 -10.58 6.59
CA ASN A 8 6.33 -10.29 6.92
C ASN A 8 7.39 -10.86 5.96
N SER A 9 7.00 -11.78 5.07
CA SER A 9 7.89 -12.41 4.10
C SER A 9 7.73 -11.82 2.69
N ALA A 10 6.81 -10.88 2.48
CA ALA A 10 6.53 -10.31 1.16
C ALA A 10 7.76 -9.69 0.48
N ASN A 11 8.67 -9.12 1.27
CA ASN A 11 9.92 -8.50 0.80
C ASN A 11 11.15 -9.42 0.88
N LYS A 12 10.97 -10.71 1.23
CA LYS A 12 12.08 -11.65 1.49
C LYS A 12 11.91 -12.99 0.79
N SER A 13 10.69 -13.39 0.47
CA SER A 13 10.34 -14.71 -0.06
C SER A 13 9.54 -14.61 -1.37
N ALA A 14 9.49 -15.71 -2.11
CA ALA A 14 8.62 -15.83 -3.26
C ALA A 14 7.14 -15.91 -2.87
N ASP A 15 6.81 -16.69 -1.84
CA ASP A 15 5.49 -16.76 -1.22
C ASP A 15 5.45 -15.90 0.04
N VAL A 16 4.38 -15.10 0.17
CA VAL A 16 4.11 -14.24 1.32
C VAL A 16 3.53 -15.03 2.49
N GLY A 17 2.83 -16.13 2.21
CA GLY A 17 2.11 -16.89 3.22
C GLY A 17 1.03 -16.08 3.93
N MET A 18 0.42 -16.71 4.95
CA MET A 18 -0.53 -16.08 5.86
C MET A 18 0.11 -15.96 7.25
N PRO A 19 -0.24 -14.93 8.03
CA PRO A 19 0.33 -14.73 9.35
C PRO A 19 0.04 -15.93 10.25
N ALA A 20 1.00 -16.25 11.12
CA ALA A 20 0.76 -17.18 12.20
C ALA A 20 -0.36 -16.63 13.10
N VAL A 21 -1.21 -17.52 13.60
CA VAL A 21 -2.36 -17.17 14.46
C VAL A 21 -1.96 -16.32 15.68
N ASN A 22 -0.76 -16.54 16.23
CA ASN A 22 -0.25 -15.77 17.36
C ASN A 22 -0.04 -14.29 17.02
N THR A 23 0.19 -13.94 15.74
CA THR A 23 0.25 -12.55 15.27
C THR A 23 -1.06 -11.82 15.58
N CYS A 24 -2.20 -12.50 15.42
CA CYS A 24 -3.51 -11.95 15.75
C CYS A 24 -3.67 -11.76 17.26
N MET A 25 -3.25 -12.75 18.05
CA MET A 25 -3.34 -12.69 19.51
C MET A 25 -2.40 -11.68 20.15
N GLY A 26 -1.35 -11.24 19.45
CA GLY A 26 -0.44 -10.19 19.93
C GLY A 26 -1.16 -8.89 20.32
N CYS A 27 -2.25 -8.54 19.62
CA CYS A 27 -3.10 -7.42 20.01
C CYS A 27 -4.41 -7.89 20.67
N HIS A 28 -5.01 -8.97 20.18
CA HIS A 28 -6.32 -9.44 20.67
C HIS A 28 -6.30 -10.05 22.08
N ALA A 29 -5.11 -10.21 22.67
CA ALA A 29 -4.97 -10.45 24.11
C ALA A 29 -5.48 -9.27 24.96
N ALA A 30 -5.36 -8.03 24.47
CA ALA A 30 -5.81 -6.83 25.16
C ALA A 30 -7.02 -6.17 24.48
N VAL A 31 -7.16 -6.32 23.16
CA VAL A 31 -8.21 -5.68 22.36
C VAL A 31 -9.24 -6.72 21.91
N VAL A 32 -10.37 -6.78 22.61
CA VAL A 32 -11.39 -7.84 22.41
C VAL A 32 -12.62 -7.39 21.58
N GLY A 33 -12.59 -6.18 21.04
CA GLY A 33 -13.71 -5.60 20.29
C GLY A 33 -14.79 -4.96 21.18
N SER A 34 -15.60 -4.07 20.60
CA SER A 34 -16.61 -3.28 21.33
C SER A 34 -18.00 -3.91 21.35
N THR A 35 -18.31 -4.77 20.37
CA THR A 35 -19.61 -5.45 20.26
C THR A 35 -19.50 -6.92 20.62
N ASP A 36 -20.62 -7.54 21.02
CA ASP A 36 -20.62 -8.96 21.39
C ASP A 36 -20.33 -9.88 20.19
N GLN A 37 -20.73 -9.46 18.99
CA GLN A 37 -20.35 -10.14 17.75
C GLN A 37 -18.82 -10.12 17.55
N MET A 38 -18.15 -8.97 17.73
CA MET A 38 -16.69 -8.89 17.59
C MET A 38 -15.98 -9.77 18.61
N LYS A 39 -16.44 -9.75 19.88
CA LYS A 39 -15.90 -10.62 20.93
C LYS A 39 -16.05 -12.10 20.59
N ALA A 40 -17.20 -12.49 20.02
CA ALA A 40 -17.45 -13.86 19.59
C ALA A 40 -16.52 -14.30 18.45
N GLU A 41 -16.27 -13.44 17.45
CA GLU A 41 -15.34 -13.74 16.37
C GLU A 41 -13.87 -13.79 16.85
N ILE A 42 -13.46 -12.87 17.72
CA ILE A 42 -12.11 -12.87 18.31
C ILE A 42 -11.88 -14.12 19.17
N LYS A 43 -12.91 -14.60 19.88
CA LYS A 43 -12.85 -15.87 20.63
C LYS A 43 -12.52 -17.06 19.73
N LYS A 44 -13.00 -17.10 18.48
CA LYS A 44 -12.63 -18.15 17.52
C LYS A 44 -11.14 -18.12 17.21
N ILE A 45 -10.56 -16.94 17.02
CA ILE A 45 -9.12 -16.77 16.80
C ILE A 45 -8.32 -17.27 18.02
N ALA A 46 -8.76 -16.90 19.24
CA ALA A 46 -8.12 -17.35 20.48
C ALA A 46 -8.16 -18.88 20.65
N GLN A 47 -9.20 -19.55 20.15
CA GLN A 47 -9.28 -21.01 20.13
C GLN A 47 -8.27 -21.62 19.15
N TYR A 48 -8.15 -21.09 17.92
CA TYR A 48 -7.09 -21.51 16.99
C TYR A 48 -5.70 -21.27 17.58
N ALA A 49 -5.53 -20.20 18.35
CA ALA A 49 -4.27 -19.88 19.01
C ALA A 49 -3.97 -20.77 20.20
N ASP A 50 -4.91 -21.62 20.63
CA ASP A 50 -4.84 -22.36 21.88
C ASP A 50 -4.47 -21.44 23.07
N TYR A 51 -4.98 -20.20 23.05
CA TYR A 51 -4.48 -19.12 23.90
C TYR A 51 -4.69 -19.43 25.39
N ALA A 52 -5.81 -20.06 25.74
CA ALA A 52 -6.12 -20.48 27.10
C ALA A 52 -5.12 -21.50 27.68
N ASN A 53 -4.45 -22.29 26.83
CA ASN A 53 -3.47 -23.29 27.23
C ASN A 53 -2.01 -22.84 26.95
N GLY A 54 -1.81 -21.53 26.73
CA GLY A 54 -0.49 -20.96 26.46
C GLY A 54 0.03 -21.21 25.04
N GLY A 55 -0.83 -21.58 24.09
CA GLY A 55 -0.48 -21.74 22.68
C GLY A 55 0.21 -23.04 22.29
N LYS A 56 0.23 -24.04 23.19
CA LYS A 56 0.96 -25.31 22.99
C LYS A 56 0.41 -26.15 21.83
N ASN A 57 -0.89 -26.08 21.58
CA ASN A 57 -1.58 -26.83 20.52
C ASN A 57 -2.24 -25.90 19.49
N ALA A 58 -1.61 -24.76 19.21
CA ALA A 58 -2.12 -23.80 18.24
C ALA A 58 -2.29 -24.46 16.85
N LYS A 59 -3.44 -24.22 16.22
CA LYS A 59 -3.79 -24.73 14.89
C LYS A 59 -3.81 -23.59 13.88
N PRO A 60 -3.28 -23.78 12.66
CA PRO A 60 -3.43 -22.79 11.60
C PRO A 60 -4.91 -22.52 11.28
N ILE A 61 -5.25 -21.25 11.05
CA ILE A 61 -6.56 -20.91 10.49
C ILE A 61 -6.62 -21.43 9.06
N PRO A 62 -7.69 -22.14 8.65
CA PRO A 62 -7.84 -22.68 7.30
C PRO A 62 -8.24 -21.58 6.32
N TRP A 63 -7.28 -20.73 5.96
CA TRP A 63 -7.50 -19.63 5.02
C TRP A 63 -7.81 -20.15 3.61
N VAL A 64 -8.80 -19.52 2.96
CA VAL A 64 -9.04 -19.72 1.53
C VAL A 64 -8.13 -18.79 0.75
N ARG A 65 -7.23 -19.35 -0.06
CA ARG A 65 -6.33 -18.58 -0.92
C ARG A 65 -7.10 -18.06 -2.14
N ILE A 66 -7.24 -16.74 -2.23
CA ILE A 66 -8.00 -16.06 -3.31
C ILE A 66 -7.13 -15.62 -4.49
N HIS A 67 -5.86 -15.32 -4.27
CA HIS A 67 -4.91 -14.97 -5.32
C HIS A 67 -4.02 -16.19 -5.57
N LYS A 68 -4.30 -16.92 -6.65
CA LYS A 68 -3.53 -18.11 -7.03
C LYS A 68 -3.25 -18.07 -8.52
N VAL A 69 -1.99 -17.92 -8.88
CA VAL A 69 -1.52 -18.18 -10.25
C VAL A 69 -1.35 -19.69 -10.46
N PRO A 70 -1.40 -20.20 -11.71
CA PRO A 70 -1.14 -21.61 -11.98
C PRO A 70 0.23 -22.05 -11.46
N GLU A 71 0.37 -23.30 -11.01
CA GLU A 71 1.58 -23.81 -10.35
C GLU A 71 2.84 -23.79 -11.25
N TYR A 72 2.66 -23.79 -12.57
CA TYR A 72 3.77 -23.66 -13.52
C TYR A 72 4.28 -22.21 -13.68
N VAL A 73 3.61 -21.22 -13.08
CA VAL A 73 4.03 -19.82 -13.09
C VAL A 73 4.78 -19.50 -11.81
N HIS A 74 6.04 -19.09 -11.94
CA HIS A 74 6.85 -18.69 -10.79
C HIS A 74 6.72 -17.18 -10.55
N PHE A 75 6.00 -16.80 -9.50
CA PHE A 75 5.77 -15.40 -9.14
C PHE A 75 6.45 -15.06 -7.79
N PRO A 76 7.69 -14.54 -7.79
CA PRO A 76 8.37 -14.19 -6.55
C PRO A 76 7.96 -12.79 -6.05
N HIS A 77 7.24 -12.70 -4.93
CA HIS A 77 6.85 -11.41 -4.32
C HIS A 77 8.06 -10.53 -4.01
N VAL A 78 9.13 -11.10 -3.47
CA VAL A 78 10.38 -10.39 -3.14
C VAL A 78 10.92 -9.51 -4.26
N ARG A 79 10.80 -9.95 -5.52
CA ARG A 79 11.30 -9.17 -6.68
C ARG A 79 10.45 -7.93 -6.94
N HIS A 80 9.13 -8.05 -6.83
CA HIS A 80 8.20 -6.97 -7.09
C HIS A 80 8.19 -5.95 -5.95
N VAL A 81 8.17 -6.44 -4.71
CA VAL A 81 8.17 -5.59 -3.51
C VAL A 81 9.48 -4.81 -3.40
N ASN A 82 10.64 -5.44 -3.65
CA ASN A 82 11.93 -4.75 -3.57
C ASN A 82 12.19 -3.83 -4.77
N ALA A 83 11.46 -4.01 -5.89
CA ALA A 83 11.44 -3.04 -6.99
C ALA A 83 10.55 -1.81 -6.70
N GLY A 84 9.91 -1.75 -5.53
CA GLY A 84 9.07 -0.62 -5.11
C GLY A 84 7.65 -0.64 -5.67
N VAL A 85 7.19 -1.78 -6.21
CA VAL A 85 5.80 -1.93 -6.67
C VAL A 85 4.86 -1.88 -5.47
N THR A 86 3.92 -0.94 -5.50
CA THR A 86 2.94 -0.78 -4.42
C THR A 86 1.92 -1.92 -4.42
N CYS A 87 1.63 -2.48 -3.24
CA CYS A 87 0.77 -3.68 -3.07
C CYS A 87 -0.60 -3.52 -3.73
N GLN A 88 -1.17 -2.32 -3.66
CA GLN A 88 -2.49 -2.00 -4.16
C GLN A 88 -2.57 -2.02 -5.70
N THR A 89 -1.44 -1.96 -6.40
CA THR A 89 -1.39 -2.15 -7.87
C THR A 89 -1.90 -3.54 -8.27
N CYS A 90 -1.61 -4.56 -7.45
CA CYS A 90 -2.01 -5.95 -7.71
C CYS A 90 -3.27 -6.34 -6.92
N HIS A 91 -3.36 -5.91 -5.65
CA HIS A 91 -4.39 -6.36 -4.71
C HIS A 91 -5.54 -5.37 -4.51
N GLY A 92 -5.50 -4.19 -5.15
CA GLY A 92 -6.46 -3.12 -4.94
C GLY A 92 -6.33 -2.48 -3.56
N GLN A 93 -7.29 -1.61 -3.21
CA GLN A 93 -7.31 -0.92 -1.91
C GLN A 93 -7.82 -1.84 -0.79
N VAL A 94 -6.99 -2.80 -0.38
CA VAL A 94 -7.32 -3.81 0.65
C VAL A 94 -7.78 -3.19 1.97
N GLN A 95 -7.30 -1.99 2.31
CA GLN A 95 -7.73 -1.26 3.52
C GLN A 95 -9.22 -0.89 3.52
N GLY A 96 -9.83 -0.75 2.33
CA GLY A 96 -11.26 -0.49 2.16
C GLY A 96 -12.10 -1.74 1.92
N MET A 97 -11.47 -2.92 1.86
CA MET A 97 -12.17 -4.18 1.60
C MET A 97 -12.65 -4.82 2.90
N THR A 98 -13.96 -4.86 3.12
CA THR A 98 -14.55 -5.62 4.26
C THR A 98 -14.24 -7.11 4.16
N LYS A 99 -14.22 -7.65 2.93
CA LYS A 99 -13.80 -9.02 2.63
C LYS A 99 -12.92 -8.97 1.40
N VAL A 100 -11.72 -9.54 1.48
CA VAL A 100 -10.75 -9.47 0.38
C VAL A 100 -11.27 -10.26 -0.82
N TYR A 101 -11.15 -9.67 -2.00
CA TYR A 101 -11.46 -10.29 -3.29
C TYR A 101 -10.30 -10.07 -4.27
N GLN A 102 -10.35 -10.75 -5.40
CA GLN A 102 -9.35 -10.56 -6.45
C GLN A 102 -9.65 -9.28 -7.23
N TYR A 103 -8.78 -8.28 -7.11
CA TYR A 103 -8.92 -6.98 -7.77
C TYR A 103 -8.39 -7.01 -9.21
N SER A 104 -7.10 -7.31 -9.38
CA SER A 104 -6.47 -7.43 -10.70
C SER A 104 -6.67 -8.84 -11.26
N SER A 105 -6.77 -8.97 -12.59
CA SER A 105 -6.95 -10.27 -13.23
C SER A 105 -5.76 -11.20 -13.02
N LEU A 106 -4.55 -10.65 -12.87
CA LEU A 106 -3.28 -11.39 -12.74
C LEU A 106 -3.09 -12.47 -13.81
N ASN A 107 -3.72 -12.26 -14.98
CA ASN A 107 -3.54 -13.12 -16.13
C ASN A 107 -2.24 -12.75 -16.87
N MET A 108 -1.82 -13.61 -17.79
CA MET A 108 -0.59 -13.40 -18.56
C MET A 108 -0.56 -12.01 -19.25
N GLY A 109 -1.67 -11.59 -19.85
CA GLY A 109 -1.76 -10.30 -20.54
C GLY A 109 -1.55 -9.11 -19.62
N TRP A 110 -2.10 -9.17 -18.41
CA TRP A 110 -1.90 -8.15 -17.37
C TRP A 110 -0.43 -8.10 -16.93
N CYS A 111 0.17 -9.26 -16.67
CA CYS A 111 1.59 -9.35 -16.29
C CYS A 111 2.48 -8.77 -17.40
N ILE A 112 2.31 -9.20 -18.66
CA ILE A 112 3.12 -8.72 -19.79
C ILE A 112 2.93 -7.22 -19.97
N ASN A 113 1.70 -6.71 -19.91
CA ASN A 113 1.45 -5.28 -20.06
C ASN A 113 2.21 -4.46 -18.99
N CYS A 114 2.16 -4.91 -17.73
CA CYS A 114 2.91 -4.26 -16.65
C CYS A 114 4.43 -4.36 -16.85
N HIS A 115 4.95 -5.51 -17.30
CA HIS A 115 6.39 -5.69 -17.51
C HIS A 115 6.93 -4.92 -18.72
N VAL A 116 6.13 -4.76 -19.79
CA VAL A 116 6.52 -4.02 -21.00
C VAL A 116 6.44 -2.52 -20.78
N ASN A 117 5.36 -2.03 -20.15
CA ASN A 117 5.18 -0.60 -19.91
C ASN A 117 5.92 -0.10 -18.66
N GLY A 118 6.30 -1.03 -17.77
CA GLY A 118 6.90 -0.73 -16.49
C GLY A 118 5.88 -0.27 -15.45
N TYR A 119 6.36 -0.13 -14.22
CA TYR A 119 5.60 0.42 -13.11
C TYR A 119 5.78 1.94 -13.01
N ASP A 120 4.68 2.68 -12.93
CA ASP A 120 4.68 4.11 -12.58
C ASP A 120 4.35 4.29 -11.09
N PRO A 121 5.29 4.79 -10.27
CA PRO A 121 5.04 5.08 -8.86
C PRO A 121 3.85 6.02 -8.61
N LYS A 122 3.55 6.95 -9.53
CA LYS A 122 2.40 7.85 -9.40
C LYS A 122 1.09 7.08 -9.47
N GLU A 123 0.98 6.17 -10.43
CA GLU A 123 -0.20 5.32 -10.58
C GLU A 123 -0.31 4.32 -9.43
N GLY A 124 0.81 3.79 -8.92
CA GLY A 124 0.79 2.92 -7.74
C GLY A 124 0.35 3.63 -6.46
N GLN A 125 0.74 4.89 -6.27
CA GLN A 125 0.26 5.71 -5.15
C GLN A 125 -1.22 6.06 -5.26
N LYS A 126 -1.68 6.38 -6.47
CA LYS A 126 -3.10 6.55 -6.76
C LYS A 126 -3.89 5.27 -6.48
N ALA A 127 -3.36 4.11 -6.88
CA ALA A 127 -3.93 2.81 -6.56
C ALA A 127 -3.97 2.56 -5.04
N ALA A 128 -3.00 3.06 -4.28
CA ALA A 128 -3.02 3.02 -2.82
C ALA A 128 -4.00 4.01 -2.16
N GLY A 129 -4.62 4.90 -2.93
CA GLY A 129 -5.60 5.87 -2.45
C GLY A 129 -5.00 7.23 -2.05
N TYR A 130 -3.83 7.58 -2.58
CA TYR A 130 -3.21 8.90 -2.41
C TYR A 130 -3.43 9.76 -3.66
N ASP A 131 -3.96 10.97 -3.49
CA ASP A 131 -4.25 11.90 -4.60
C ASP A 131 -3.00 12.61 -5.15
N SER A 132 -1.88 12.59 -4.43
CA SER A 132 -0.62 13.20 -4.88
C SER A 132 0.59 12.52 -4.24
N VAL A 133 1.69 12.43 -5.00
CA VAL A 133 2.98 11.90 -4.54
C VAL A 133 3.46 12.72 -3.35
N PRO A 134 3.51 12.14 -2.14
CA PRO A 134 4.15 12.83 -1.04
C PRO A 134 5.68 12.82 -1.37
N PRO A 135 6.42 13.97 -1.35
CA PRO A 135 7.84 14.01 -1.72
C PRO A 135 8.74 12.95 -1.08
N ALA A 136 9.87 12.67 -1.75
CA ALA A 136 10.80 11.58 -1.40
C ALA A 136 11.31 11.59 0.05
N SER A 137 11.14 12.69 0.79
CA SER A 137 11.46 12.81 2.23
C SER A 137 10.69 11.86 3.14
N TYR A 138 9.63 11.20 2.66
CA TYR A 138 8.84 10.26 3.47
C TYR A 138 9.10 8.79 3.14
N ALA A 139 9.98 8.50 2.18
CA ALA A 139 10.26 7.14 1.70
C ALA A 139 11.17 6.33 2.65
N ALA A 140 11.70 6.94 3.71
CA ALA A 140 12.54 6.26 4.70
C ALA A 140 12.05 6.54 6.13
N GLY A 141 11.26 5.61 6.69
CA GLY A 141 11.31 5.34 8.13
C GLY A 141 10.39 6.11 9.09
N VAL A 142 9.37 6.86 8.64
CA VAL A 142 8.39 7.48 9.56
C VAL A 142 7.06 6.71 9.59
N PRO A 143 6.46 6.48 10.78
CA PRO A 143 5.22 5.74 10.91
C PRO A 143 4.09 6.53 10.24
N PHE A 144 3.43 5.86 9.28
CA PHE A 144 2.30 6.38 8.50
C PHE A 144 1.27 7.08 9.41
N GLY A 145 1.24 8.41 9.35
CA GLY A 145 0.15 9.21 9.87
C GLY A 145 -1.15 8.90 9.13
N THR A 146 -2.23 8.83 9.88
CA THR A 146 -3.59 8.56 9.41
C THR A 146 -4.01 9.52 8.29
N PRO A 147 -4.67 9.04 7.22
CA PRO A 147 -5.30 9.93 6.26
C PRO A 147 -6.55 10.55 6.90
N GLY A 148 -6.63 11.89 6.96
CA GLY A 148 -7.90 12.57 7.16
C GLY A 148 -8.03 13.66 8.23
N SER A 149 -6.97 14.30 8.74
CA SER A 149 -7.14 15.46 9.65
C SER A 149 -6.52 16.73 9.09
N PHE A 150 -7.30 17.46 8.29
CA PHE A 150 -7.23 18.92 8.28
C PHE A 150 -7.86 19.41 9.59
N ALA A 151 -7.02 19.84 10.54
CA ALA A 151 -7.44 20.71 11.62
C ALA A 151 -6.29 21.66 11.92
N GLY A 152 -6.44 22.92 11.51
CA GLY A 152 -5.63 24.01 12.05
C GLY A 152 -5.95 24.23 13.53
N ILE A 153 -5.24 25.22 14.10
CA ILE A 153 -5.25 25.77 15.48
C ILE A 153 -4.05 25.28 16.30
N MET A 154 -3.19 26.10 16.90
CA MET A 154 -3.02 27.57 16.91
C MET A 154 -1.61 27.82 17.47
N THR A 155 -0.78 28.61 16.81
CA THR A 155 0.37 29.25 17.46
C THR A 155 0.01 30.69 17.75
N THR A 156 -0.01 31.01 19.05
CA THR A 156 -0.12 32.34 19.61
C THR A 156 1.01 33.24 19.13
N GLY A 157 0.68 34.39 18.54
CA GLY A 157 1.65 35.40 18.14
C GLY A 157 0.96 36.69 17.73
N VAL A 158 0.92 37.63 18.67
CA VAL A 158 0.28 38.94 18.64
C VAL A 158 0.98 39.89 17.65
N THR A 159 0.23 40.57 16.78
CA THR A 159 0.22 42.05 16.57
C THR A 159 -0.71 42.46 15.41
N PRO A 160 -1.42 43.61 15.49
CA PRO A 160 -2.43 44.02 14.51
C PRO A 160 -1.90 45.10 13.56
N ALA A 161 -2.33 45.09 12.29
CA ALA A 161 -2.54 46.32 11.50
C ALA A 161 -3.30 46.05 10.19
N THR A 162 -4.46 46.70 10.10
CA THR A 162 -5.03 47.37 8.91
C THR A 162 -5.42 46.54 7.68
N SER A 163 -6.74 46.42 7.56
CA SER A 163 -7.60 46.30 6.38
C SER A 163 -7.12 46.97 5.09
N ALA A 164 -7.20 46.24 3.98
CA ALA A 164 -7.63 46.76 2.68
C ALA A 164 -8.16 45.64 1.77
N SER A 165 -9.41 45.84 1.35
CA SER A 165 -10.20 45.14 0.35
C SER A 165 -9.60 45.20 -1.05
N GLY A 166 -9.75 44.13 -1.86
CA GLY A 166 -9.46 44.15 -3.29
C GLY A 166 -9.98 42.93 -4.03
N SER A 167 -11.18 43.06 -4.59
CA SER A 167 -11.86 42.12 -5.49
C SER A 167 -11.37 42.27 -6.93
N ALA A 168 -11.25 41.15 -7.67
CA ALA A 168 -11.43 41.02 -9.13
C ALA A 168 -11.14 39.55 -9.51
N SER A 169 -12.14 38.69 -9.67
CA SER A 169 -13.05 38.52 -10.81
C SER A 169 -12.35 38.08 -12.11
N GLN A 170 -12.81 36.93 -12.58
CA GLN A 170 -12.39 36.12 -13.71
C GLN A 170 -12.32 36.89 -15.03
N LYS A 171 -11.37 36.53 -15.91
CA LYS A 171 -11.61 36.50 -17.36
C LYS A 171 -11.00 35.28 -18.03
N SER A 172 -11.86 34.66 -18.83
CA SER A 172 -11.69 33.59 -19.80
C SER A 172 -10.78 33.97 -20.96
N GLY A 173 -10.15 32.96 -21.58
CA GLY A 173 -9.50 33.11 -22.88
C GLY A 173 -8.63 31.91 -23.26
N MET A 174 -9.22 30.92 -23.94
CA MET A 174 -8.51 30.05 -24.90
C MET A 174 -8.44 30.79 -26.25
N PRO A 175 -7.37 30.61 -27.04
CA PRO A 175 -7.41 29.56 -28.07
C PRO A 175 -6.07 28.82 -28.22
N GLY A 176 -6.12 27.73 -28.99
CA GLY A 176 -5.16 26.64 -28.96
C GLY A 176 -3.82 26.89 -29.65
N ALA A 177 -2.86 26.03 -29.28
CA ALA A 177 -1.67 25.74 -30.05
C ALA A 177 -1.31 24.26 -29.83
N VAL A 178 -1.31 23.53 -30.93
CA VAL A 178 -0.88 22.13 -31.03
C VAL A 178 0.63 22.12 -30.74
N HIS A 179 1.08 21.40 -29.71
CA HIS A 179 2.50 21.18 -29.47
C HIS A 179 2.84 19.69 -29.53
N LEU A 180 3.73 19.40 -30.48
CA LEU A 180 4.31 18.12 -30.80
C LEU A 180 4.89 17.45 -29.55
N ALA A 181 4.64 16.15 -29.41
CA ALA A 181 5.26 15.29 -28.43
C ALA A 181 6.79 15.31 -28.60
N ALA A 182 7.50 15.83 -27.60
CA ALA A 182 8.95 15.70 -27.51
C ALA A 182 9.31 14.24 -27.17
N THR A 183 10.10 13.61 -28.04
CA THR A 183 10.72 12.32 -27.77
C THR A 183 11.70 12.43 -26.59
N PRO A 184 11.65 11.54 -25.59
CA PRO A 184 12.62 11.59 -24.50
C PRO A 184 14.02 11.19 -25.00
N SER A 185 14.99 12.04 -24.71
CA SER A 185 16.40 11.91 -25.09
C SER A 185 17.03 10.60 -24.56
N SER A 186 18.00 10.09 -25.32
CA SER A 186 18.79 8.89 -25.02
C SER A 186 19.53 8.93 -23.68
N GLU A 187 19.75 10.11 -23.09
CA GLU A 187 20.36 10.27 -21.76
C GLU A 187 19.49 9.73 -20.62
N ARG A 188 18.15 9.79 -20.75
CA ARG A 188 17.25 9.25 -19.70
C ARG A 188 17.24 7.72 -19.64
N ARG A 189 17.81 7.03 -20.65
CA ARG A 189 17.96 5.57 -20.68
C ARG A 189 19.20 5.06 -19.93
N ARG A 190 20.22 5.90 -19.69
CA ARG A 190 21.46 5.46 -19.02
C ARG A 190 21.38 5.44 -17.48
N ALA A 191 20.44 6.16 -16.87
CA ALA A 191 20.33 6.22 -15.41
C ALA A 191 19.61 5.01 -14.76
N ARG A 192 19.08 4.05 -15.54
CA ARG A 192 18.26 2.93 -15.00
C ARG A 192 18.94 1.55 -14.99
N TYR A 193 20.15 1.42 -15.54
CA TYR A 193 20.82 0.13 -15.63
C TYR A 193 22.32 0.26 -15.33
N ASP A 194 22.65 0.62 -14.09
CA ASP A 194 23.94 0.21 -13.55
C ASP A 194 23.81 -1.21 -12.98
N CYS A 195 23.97 -2.19 -13.86
CA CYS A 195 23.97 -3.60 -13.50
C CYS A 195 25.21 -4.01 -12.66
N ALA A 196 26.15 -3.09 -12.39
CA ALA A 196 27.34 -3.39 -11.58
C ALA A 196 27.08 -3.30 -10.06
N ALA A 197 25.95 -2.75 -9.61
CA ALA A 197 25.63 -2.61 -8.18
C ALA A 197 24.94 -3.84 -7.56
N CYS A 198 24.68 -4.90 -8.35
CA CYS A 198 24.02 -6.12 -7.89
C CYS A 198 24.96 -7.33 -7.96
N HIS A 199 26.06 -7.29 -7.20
CA HIS A 199 26.87 -8.48 -6.92
C HIS A 199 26.68 -8.87 -5.45
N TYR A 200 25.93 -9.97 -5.25
CA TYR A 200 25.77 -10.80 -4.05
C TYR A 200 25.23 -10.14 -2.77
#